data_AF-A0A967LGP1-F1
#
_entry.id   AF-A0A967LGP1-F1
#
_cell.length_a   1.000
_cell.length_b   1.000
_cell.length_c   1.000
_cell.angle_alpha   90.00
_cell.angle_beta   90.00
_cell.angle_gamma   90.00
#
_symmetry.space_group_name_H-M   'P 1'
#
loop_
_entity.id
_entity.type
_entity.pdbx_description
1 polymer ?
#
loop_
_entity_poly.entity_id
_entity_poly.type
_entity_poly.pdbx_seq_one_letter_code
_entity_poly.pdbx_strand_id
1 'polypeptide(L)'
;MLEAIEFVVDLYNNTMTEEVFSWDAASNNQGLIAGELSYILNSISAYRSLQKIDPEAADNIGFVPALSGPRGDQHASAHLWYIYVIPNYVEEGSPEFQAAEEFMLHLTANYNQATFNSELYNFPAFESTVPQLEGWLNNDPFGSRPA
;
A
#
# COMPACT_ATOMS: atom_id res chain seq x y z
N MET A 1 12.42 -23.54 1.73
CA MET A 1 13.17 -22.33 2.16
C MET A 1 14.43 -22.13 1.32
N LEU A 2 15.23 -23.17 1.04
CA LEU A 2 16.42 -23.06 0.18
C LEU A 2 16.11 -22.47 -1.22
N GLU A 3 15.12 -22.99 -1.93
CA GLU A 3 14.73 -22.51 -3.27
C GLU A 3 14.36 -21.02 -3.31
N ALA A 4 13.79 -20.49 -2.22
CA ALA A 4 13.45 -19.07 -2.12
C ALA A 4 14.70 -18.19 -1.95
N ILE A 5 15.70 -18.68 -1.20
CA ILE A 5 16.98 -17.99 -1.04
C ILE A 5 17.75 -18.00 -2.37
N GLU A 6 17.79 -19.15 -3.05
CA GLU A 6 18.40 -19.29 -4.38
C GLU A 6 17.76 -18.31 -5.38
N PHE A 7 16.42 -18.25 -5.43
CA PHE A 7 15.71 -17.30 -6.28
C PHE A 7 16.05 -15.84 -5.96
N VAL A 8 16.08 -15.43 -4.70
CA VAL A 8 16.41 -14.04 -4.32
C VAL A 8 17.85 -13.68 -4.69
N VAL A 9 18.79 -14.61 -4.50
CA VAL A 9 20.19 -14.43 -4.91
C VAL A 9 20.30 -14.29 -6.43
N ASP A 10 19.62 -15.14 -7.19
CA ASP A 10 19.61 -15.08 -8.65
C ASP A 10 18.93 -13.81 -9.16
N LEU A 11 17.81 -13.40 -8.56
CA LEU A 11 17.12 -12.16 -8.88
C LEU A 11 18.04 -10.96 -8.67
N TYR A 12 18.71 -10.89 -7.52
CA TYR A 12 19.65 -9.81 -7.22
C TYR A 12 20.79 -9.77 -8.24
N ASN A 13 21.50 -10.88 -8.43
CA ASN A 13 22.69 -10.96 -9.29
C ASN A 13 22.40 -10.63 -10.76
N ASN A 14 21.19 -10.94 -11.24
CA ASN A 14 20.83 -10.77 -12.65
C ASN A 14 20.03 -9.50 -12.95
N THR A 15 19.39 -8.88 -11.96
CA THR A 15 18.39 -7.80 -12.21
C THR A 15 18.50 -6.58 -11.31
N MET A 16 19.33 -6.61 -10.27
CA MET A 16 19.45 -5.52 -9.29
C MET A 16 20.89 -5.01 -9.22
N THR A 17 21.06 -3.84 -8.58
CA THR A 17 22.38 -3.28 -8.25
C THR A 17 22.55 -3.20 -6.73
N GLU A 18 23.76 -2.91 -6.25
CA GLU A 18 24.05 -2.76 -4.81
C GLU A 18 23.23 -1.65 -4.12
N GLU A 19 22.64 -0.73 -4.89
CA GLU A 19 21.83 0.37 -4.36
C GLU A 19 20.62 -0.11 -3.54
N VAL A 20 20.07 -1.29 -3.83
CA VAL A 20 18.90 -1.81 -3.11
C VAL A 20 19.16 -1.98 -1.61
N PHE A 21 20.41 -2.12 -1.20
CA PHE A 21 20.81 -2.21 0.21
C PHE A 21 20.82 -0.86 0.94
N SER A 22 20.75 0.27 0.22
CA SER A 22 20.64 1.61 0.79
C SER A 22 19.21 2.18 0.76
N TRP A 23 18.27 1.44 0.18
CA TRP A 23 16.89 1.90 0.00
C TRP A 23 16.17 2.12 1.33
N ASP A 24 15.32 3.14 1.31
CA ASP A 24 14.28 3.40 2.30
C ASP A 24 12.90 3.05 1.76
N ALA A 25 11.85 3.35 2.54
CA ALA A 25 10.47 3.06 2.15
C ALA A 25 10.01 3.81 0.89
N ALA A 26 10.67 4.90 0.50
CA ALA A 26 10.31 5.73 -0.65
C ALA A 26 11.09 5.40 -1.92
N SER A 27 12.23 4.70 -1.80
CA SER A 27 13.18 4.48 -2.91
C SER A 27 12.56 3.76 -4.10
N ASN A 28 11.69 2.77 -3.87
CA ASN A 28 11.01 2.06 -4.98
C ASN A 28 10.03 2.95 -5.76
N ASN A 29 9.34 3.88 -5.09
CA ASN A 29 8.47 4.86 -5.76
C ASN A 29 9.31 5.80 -6.61
N GLN A 30 10.40 6.30 -6.05
CA GLN A 30 11.32 7.22 -6.73
C GLN A 30 11.91 6.58 -7.99
N GLY A 31 12.41 5.34 -7.88
CA GLY A 31 12.98 4.63 -9.03
C GLY A 31 11.96 4.31 -10.11
N LEU A 32 10.72 3.92 -9.76
CA LEU A 32 9.67 3.70 -10.75
C LEU A 32 9.27 5.01 -11.46
N ILE A 33 9.07 6.08 -10.69
CA ILE A 33 8.69 7.41 -11.21
C ILE A 33 9.79 7.99 -12.12
N ALA A 34 11.07 7.76 -11.77
CA ALA A 34 12.20 8.17 -12.58
C ALA A 34 12.36 7.35 -13.87
N GLY A 35 11.61 6.25 -14.03
CA GLY A 35 11.75 5.32 -15.16
C GLY A 35 12.99 4.43 -15.07
N GLU A 36 13.61 4.34 -13.88
CA GLU A 36 14.80 3.53 -13.63
C GLU A 36 14.45 2.08 -13.23
N LEU A 37 13.25 1.87 -12.70
CA LEU A 37 12.73 0.55 -12.35
C LEU A 37 11.61 0.13 -13.31
N SER A 38 11.60 -1.12 -13.73
CA SER A 38 10.55 -1.70 -14.59
C SER A 38 9.50 -2.49 -13.82
N TYR A 39 9.78 -2.85 -12.56
CA TYR A 39 8.88 -3.61 -11.71
C TYR A 39 9.15 -3.31 -10.23
N ILE A 40 8.08 -3.10 -9.46
CA ILE A 40 8.13 -2.98 -8.00
C ILE A 40 7.02 -3.84 -7.38
N LEU A 41 7.30 -4.46 -6.23
CA LEU A 41 6.28 -5.05 -5.39
C LEU A 41 5.92 -4.04 -4.28
N ASN A 42 4.97 -3.14 -4.57
CA ASN A 42 4.60 -2.07 -3.65
C ASN A 42 3.09 -1.80 -3.64
N SER A 43 2.65 -0.98 -2.68
CA SER A 43 1.33 -0.36 -2.68
C SER A 43 1.15 0.61 -3.86
N ILE A 44 -0.09 1.07 -4.11
CA ILE A 44 -0.44 1.96 -5.23
C ILE A 44 0.20 3.37 -5.14
N SER A 45 0.99 3.67 -4.10
CA SER A 45 1.55 5.01 -3.86
C SER A 45 2.44 5.52 -4.99
N ALA A 46 3.25 4.66 -5.62
CA ALA A 46 4.06 5.05 -6.77
C ALA A 46 3.17 5.54 -7.93
N TYR A 47 2.13 4.77 -8.24
CA TYR A 47 1.17 5.07 -9.30
C TYR A 47 0.40 6.37 -9.00
N ARG A 48 -0.15 6.53 -7.80
CA ARG A 48 -0.85 7.77 -7.39
C ARG A 48 0.06 9.00 -7.44
N SER A 49 1.31 8.84 -7.05
CA SER A 49 2.29 9.93 -7.11
C SER A 49 2.62 10.28 -8.56
N LEU A 50 2.82 9.29 -9.42
CA LEU A 50 3.07 9.50 -10.84
C LEU A 50 1.88 10.14 -11.55
N GLN A 51 0.63 9.74 -11.25
CA GLN A 51 -0.58 10.36 -11.81
C GLN A 51 -0.64 11.88 -11.56
N LYS A 52 -0.03 12.38 -10.48
CA LYS A 52 0.04 13.83 -10.17
C LYS A 52 1.17 14.55 -10.90
N ILE A 53 2.23 13.83 -11.25
CA ILE A 53 3.45 14.39 -11.84
C ILE A 53 3.40 14.31 -13.37
N ASP A 54 3.07 13.13 -13.89
CA ASP A 54 3.01 12.81 -15.31
C ASP A 54 1.90 11.76 -15.56
N PRO A 55 0.66 12.19 -15.84
CA PRO A 55 -0.46 11.29 -16.11
C PRO A 55 -0.26 10.40 -17.32
N GLU A 56 0.45 10.87 -18.36
CA GLU A 56 0.69 10.08 -19.57
C GLU A 56 1.69 8.95 -19.28
N ALA A 57 2.72 9.21 -18.47
CA ALA A 57 3.61 8.14 -17.97
C ALA A 57 2.87 7.18 -17.05
N ALA A 58 1.99 7.67 -16.17
CA ALA A 58 1.20 6.82 -15.27
C ALA A 58 0.32 5.82 -16.05
N ASP A 59 -0.28 6.24 -17.17
CA ASP A 59 -1.09 5.36 -18.03
C ASP A 59 -0.28 4.18 -18.61
N ASN A 60 1.06 4.26 -18.61
CA ASN A 60 1.94 3.16 -19.04
C ASN A 60 2.31 2.18 -17.90
N ILE A 61 1.81 2.40 -16.68
CA ILE A 61 2.02 1.49 -15.55
C ILE A 61 0.92 0.43 -15.52
N GLY A 62 1.31 -0.84 -15.57
CA GLY A 62 0.41 -1.99 -15.44
C GLY A 62 0.43 -2.60 -14.04
N PHE A 63 -0.64 -3.33 -13.71
CA PHE A 63 -0.74 -4.13 -12.47
C PHE A 63 -0.94 -5.60 -12.82
N VAL A 64 -0.21 -6.48 -12.14
CA VAL A 64 -0.32 -7.93 -12.31
C VAL A 64 -0.67 -8.60 -10.99
N PRO A 65 -1.34 -9.77 -11.01
CA PRO A 65 -1.44 -10.62 -9.82
C PRO A 65 -0.05 -10.96 -9.26
N ALA A 66 0.00 -11.34 -7.98
CA ALA A 66 1.24 -11.81 -7.38
C ALA A 66 1.89 -12.92 -8.22
N LEU A 67 3.22 -12.84 -8.40
CA LEU A 67 3.96 -13.82 -9.19
C LEU A 67 3.84 -15.21 -8.56
N SER A 68 3.67 -16.24 -9.39
CA SER A 68 3.57 -17.63 -8.92
C SER A 68 4.94 -18.15 -8.48
N GLY A 69 5.01 -18.62 -7.23
CA GLY A 69 6.18 -19.32 -6.73
C GLY A 69 6.32 -20.73 -7.33
N PRO A 70 7.43 -21.44 -7.04
CA PRO A 70 7.74 -22.76 -7.59
C PRO A 70 6.70 -23.86 -7.31
N ARG A 71 5.84 -23.65 -6.30
CA ARG A 71 4.76 -24.57 -5.90
C ARG A 71 3.36 -24.08 -6.28
N GLY A 72 3.25 -22.97 -7.01
CA GLY A 72 1.97 -22.36 -7.38
C GLY A 72 1.45 -21.33 -6.37
N ASP A 73 2.09 -21.20 -5.21
CA ASP A 73 1.69 -20.21 -4.19
C ASP A 73 1.93 -18.78 -4.71
N GLN A 74 0.94 -17.91 -4.53
CA GLN A 74 0.97 -16.51 -4.94
C GLN A 74 0.76 -15.62 -3.71
N HIS A 75 1.78 -14.83 -3.37
CA HIS A 75 1.73 -13.91 -2.23
C HIS A 75 2.12 -12.51 -2.67
N ALA A 76 1.27 -11.53 -2.38
CA ALA A 76 1.59 -10.12 -2.49
C ALA A 76 2.02 -9.58 -1.13
N SER A 77 2.77 -8.48 -1.13
CA SER A 77 3.11 -7.79 0.11
C SER A 77 1.87 -7.10 0.67
N ALA A 78 1.58 -7.33 1.95
CA ALA A 78 0.62 -6.51 2.68
C ALA A 78 1.35 -5.25 3.16
N HIS A 79 0.88 -4.07 2.77
CA HIS A 79 1.60 -2.82 3.03
C HIS A 79 0.80 -1.88 3.94
N LEU A 80 1.45 -1.51 5.06
CA LEU A 80 1.01 -0.70 6.21
C LEU A 80 -0.43 -0.92 6.72
N TRP A 81 -0.51 -1.52 7.91
CA TRP A 81 -1.75 -1.70 8.66
C TRP A 81 -1.77 -0.67 9.78
N TYR A 82 -2.75 0.22 9.77
CA TYR A 82 -2.92 1.18 10.86
C TYR A 82 -3.54 0.47 12.06
N ILE A 83 -2.80 0.45 13.16
CA ILE A 83 -3.23 -0.15 14.42
C ILE A 83 -3.26 0.96 15.46
N TYR A 84 -4.42 1.13 16.09
CA TYR A 84 -4.63 2.07 17.18
C TYR A 84 -4.76 1.30 18.48
N VAL A 85 -4.02 1.73 19.50
CA VAL A 85 -4.01 1.09 20.83
C VAL A 85 -4.09 2.17 21.90
N ILE A 86 -4.83 1.89 22.98
CA ILE A 86 -4.73 2.64 24.23
C ILE A 86 -3.68 1.93 25.08
N PRO A 87 -2.56 2.58 25.43
CA PRO A 87 -1.54 1.95 26.27
C PRO A 87 -2.07 1.61 27.66
N ASN A 88 -1.64 0.49 28.23
CA ASN A 88 -2.13 0.01 29.55
C ASN A 88 -1.83 0.94 30.73
N TYR A 89 -0.95 1.93 30.57
CA TYR A 89 -0.67 2.92 31.61
C TYR A 89 -1.70 4.06 31.64
N VAL A 90 -2.57 4.16 30.63
CA VAL A 90 -3.70 5.10 30.62
C VAL A 90 -4.78 4.51 31.51
N GLU A 91 -5.13 5.21 32.58
CA GLU A 91 -6.11 4.73 33.56
C GLU A 91 -7.51 4.64 32.93
N GLU A 92 -8.16 3.48 33.08
CA GLU A 92 -9.51 3.25 32.56
C GLU A 92 -10.49 4.27 33.16
N GLY A 93 -11.26 4.93 32.29
CA GLY A 93 -12.20 5.98 32.69
C GLY A 93 -11.58 7.35 32.94
N SER A 94 -10.25 7.54 32.80
CA SER A 94 -9.64 8.88 32.81
C SER A 94 -10.12 9.73 31.62
N PRO A 95 -9.98 11.07 31.68
CA PRO A 95 -10.30 11.94 30.54
C PRO A 95 -9.55 11.55 29.26
N GLU A 96 -8.29 11.13 29.37
CA GLU A 96 -7.46 10.68 28.24
C GLU A 96 -7.97 9.36 27.65
N PHE A 97 -8.38 8.41 28.51
CA PHE A 97 -8.98 7.15 28.08
C PHE A 97 -10.27 7.40 27.28
N GLN A 98 -11.17 8.20 27.84
CA GLN A 98 -12.45 8.54 27.20
C GLN A 98 -12.24 9.27 25.87
N ALA A 99 -11.28 10.20 25.81
CA ALA A 99 -10.94 10.90 24.57
C ALA A 99 -10.37 9.95 23.51
N ALA A 100 -9.55 8.97 23.90
CA ALA A 100 -9.01 7.97 22.98
C ALA A 100 -10.09 7.02 22.45
N GLU A 101 -11.01 6.56 23.30
CA GLU A 101 -12.17 5.77 22.88
C GLU A 101 -13.06 6.55 21.91
N GLU A 102 -13.40 7.79 22.25
CA GLU A 102 -14.19 8.66 21.40
C GLU A 102 -13.50 8.87 20.04
N PHE A 103 -12.18 9.13 20.03
CA PHE A 103 -11.42 9.26 18.79
C PHE A 103 -11.50 8.00 17.91
N MET A 104 -11.30 6.80 18.47
CA MET A 104 -11.37 5.55 17.71
C MET A 104 -12.76 5.27 17.15
N LEU A 105 -13.82 5.59 17.91
CA LEU A 105 -15.20 5.47 17.45
C LEU A 105 -15.48 6.43 16.28
N HIS A 106 -15.09 7.70 16.40
CA HIS A 106 -15.26 8.69 15.32
C HIS A 106 -14.44 8.32 14.08
N LEU A 107 -13.19 7.88 14.26
CA LEU A 107 -12.34 7.44 13.15
C LEU A 107 -12.98 6.27 12.40
N THR A 108 -13.47 5.26 13.12
CA THR A 108 -14.09 4.08 12.51
C THR A 108 -15.42 4.43 11.83
N ALA A 109 -16.24 5.28 12.45
CA ALA A 109 -17.52 5.73 11.87
C ALA A 109 -17.35 6.59 10.61
N ASN A 110 -16.17 7.21 10.42
CA ASN A 110 -15.85 8.09 9.30
C ASN A 110 -14.72 7.54 8.42
N TYR A 111 -14.44 6.23 8.47
CA TYR A 111 -13.28 5.66 7.79
C TYR A 111 -13.33 5.81 6.26
N ASN A 112 -14.54 5.99 5.70
CA ASN A 112 -14.72 6.32 4.29
C ASN A 112 -13.94 7.58 3.87
N GLN A 113 -13.80 8.56 4.78
CA GLN A 113 -13.00 9.75 4.53
C GLN A 113 -11.51 9.43 4.48
N ALA A 114 -11.01 8.55 5.34
CA ALA A 114 -9.61 8.12 5.32
C ALA A 114 -9.29 7.34 4.03
N THR A 115 -10.18 6.45 3.60
CA THR A 115 -10.05 5.72 2.34
C THR A 115 -10.10 6.65 1.13
N PHE A 116 -11.07 7.56 1.06
CA PHE A 116 -11.21 8.45 -0.08
C PHE A 116 -10.05 9.46 -0.17
N ASN A 117 -9.73 10.17 0.92
CA ASN A 117 -8.70 11.21 0.90
C ASN A 117 -7.27 10.66 0.82
N SER A 118 -7.08 9.36 1.00
CA SER A 118 -5.81 8.67 0.68
C SER A 118 -5.75 8.19 -0.77
N GLU A 119 -6.72 8.55 -1.61
CA GLU A 119 -6.80 8.15 -3.01
C GLU A 119 -6.93 6.63 -3.20
N LEU A 120 -7.72 6.01 -2.31
CA LEU A 120 -7.91 4.57 -2.20
C LEU A 120 -6.62 3.81 -1.84
N TYR A 121 -5.66 4.47 -1.22
CA TYR A 121 -4.46 3.81 -0.68
C TYR A 121 -4.76 3.08 0.64
N ASN A 122 -5.52 3.72 1.53
CA ASN A 122 -5.87 3.15 2.84
C ASN A 122 -7.19 2.39 2.78
N PHE A 123 -7.12 1.06 2.87
CA PHE A 123 -8.32 0.22 2.92
C PHE A 123 -8.85 0.12 4.35
N PRO A 124 -10.19 0.00 4.51
CA PRO A 124 -10.77 -0.24 5.83
C PRO A 124 -10.48 -1.66 6.33
N ALA A 125 -10.34 -1.81 7.64
CA ALA A 125 -10.27 -3.12 8.28
C ALA A 125 -11.59 -3.92 8.15
N PHE A 126 -12.72 -3.22 8.08
CA PHE A 126 -14.05 -3.80 7.89
C PHE A 126 -14.75 -3.10 6.72
N GLU A 127 -15.09 -3.84 5.67
CA GLU A 127 -15.72 -3.26 4.46
C GLU A 127 -16.99 -2.45 4.77
N SER A 128 -17.74 -2.83 5.81
CA SER A 128 -18.96 -2.13 6.22
C SER A 128 -18.74 -0.68 6.67
N THR A 129 -17.52 -0.27 7.03
CA THR A 129 -17.20 1.13 7.39
C THR A 129 -17.00 2.02 6.16
N VAL A 130 -16.88 1.41 4.96
CA VAL A 130 -16.73 2.11 3.68
C VAL A 130 -17.61 1.44 2.62
N PRO A 131 -18.94 1.56 2.72
CA PRO A 131 -19.86 0.92 1.78
C PRO A 131 -19.71 1.41 0.32
N GLN A 132 -19.00 2.52 0.10
CA GLN A 132 -18.71 3.06 -1.23
C GLN A 132 -17.49 2.40 -1.91
N LEU A 133 -16.70 1.61 -1.18
CA LEU A 133 -15.40 1.10 -1.64
C LEU A 133 -15.50 0.36 -2.98
N GLU A 134 -16.44 -0.59 -3.10
CA GLU A 134 -16.63 -1.34 -4.34
C GLU A 134 -16.93 -0.42 -5.54
N GLY A 135 -17.77 0.61 -5.32
CA GLY A 135 -18.08 1.60 -6.35
C GLY A 135 -16.86 2.39 -6.80
N TRP A 136 -16.00 2.79 -5.86
CA TRP A 136 -14.74 3.49 -6.15
C TRP A 136 -13.70 2.59 -6.80
N LEU A 137 -13.63 1.30 -6.46
CA LEU A 137 -12.71 0.37 -7.11
C LEU A 137 -13.15 0.05 -8.55
N ASN A 138 -14.45 -0.06 -8.80
CA ASN A 138 -15.00 -0.28 -10.14
C ASN A 138 -14.88 0.96 -11.03
N ASN A 139 -14.97 2.16 -10.45
CA ASN A 139 -14.84 3.43 -11.16
C ASN A 139 -13.96 4.38 -10.34
N ASP A 140 -12.65 4.28 -10.53
CA ASP A 140 -11.68 5.05 -9.74
C ASP A 140 -11.92 6.56 -9.89
N PRO A 141 -12.33 7.28 -8.81
CA PRO A 141 -12.63 8.71 -8.89
C PRO A 141 -11.38 9.57 -9.12
N PHE A 142 -10.18 8.98 -9.03
CA PHE A 142 -8.90 9.63 -9.27
C PHE A 142 -8.35 9.38 -10.69
N GLY A 143 -9.15 8.75 -11.57
CA GLY A 143 -8.85 8.69 -13.00
C GLY A 143 -7.81 7.65 -13.41
N SER A 144 -7.72 6.51 -12.71
CA SER A 144 -6.84 5.40 -13.11
C SER A 144 -7.13 4.91 -14.54
N ARG A 145 -6.06 4.78 -15.34
CA ARG A 145 -6.05 4.13 -16.65
C ARG A 145 -4.76 3.31 -16.83
N PRO A 146 -4.53 2.29 -15.98
CA PRO A 146 -3.31 1.48 -16.07
C PRO A 146 -3.22 0.72 -17.40
N ALA A 147 -1.99 0.39 -17.79
CA ALA A 147 -1.66 -0.35 -19.02
C ALA A 147 -2.15 -1.81 -19.01
#